data_AF-A0A0L8HMD8-F1
#
_entry.id   AF-A0A0L8HMD8-F1
#
_cell.length_a   1.000
_cell.length_b   1.000
_cell.length_c   1.000
_cell.angle_alpha   90.00
_cell.angle_beta   90.00
_cell.angle_gamma   90.00
#
_symmetry.space_group_name_H-M   'P 1'
#
loop_
_entity.id
_entity.type
_entity.pdbx_description
1 polymer ?
#
loop_
_entity_poly.entity_id
_entity_poly.type
_entity_poly.pdbx_seq_one_letter_code
_entity_poly.pdbx_strand_id
1 'polypeptide(L)'
;YTSFTEKGGFYGSDLIKSHVVTAYVPFLPLQRKHVKLCIDDELQRRNLGRSYTEEFIDKILIELHFVNSFSETGCKRVFEKVAFALINEEL
;
A
#
# COMPACT_ATOMS: atom_id res chain seq x y z
N TYR A 1 17.98 11.31 0.40
CA TYR A 1 18.95 10.70 1.31
C TYR A 1 18.28 9.44 1.82
N THR A 2 18.56 8.25 1.29
CA THR A 2 19.72 7.45 1.67
C THR A 2 20.22 6.61 0.48
N SER A 3 21.47 6.85 0.08
CA SER A 3 22.15 6.18 -1.03
C SER A 3 23.37 5.44 -0.48
N PHE A 4 23.48 4.13 -0.71
CA PHE A 4 24.66 3.25 -0.60
C PHE A 4 25.53 3.24 0.69
N THR A 5 25.49 4.26 1.55
CA THR A 5 26.43 4.48 2.66
C THR A 5 25.78 4.52 4.04
N GLU A 6 24.46 4.42 4.15
CA GLU A 6 23.79 4.22 5.44
C GLU A 6 23.58 2.73 5.73
N LYS A 7 23.56 2.36 7.02
CA LYS A 7 23.28 0.99 7.50
C LYS A 7 21.87 0.56 7.08
N GLY A 8 21.77 -0.09 5.93
CA GLY A 8 20.53 -0.64 5.34
C GLY A 8 20.77 -1.97 4.62
N GLY A 9 19.77 -2.45 3.88
CA GLY A 9 19.68 -3.86 3.44
C GLY A 9 20.91 -4.46 2.75
N PHE A 10 21.52 -3.75 1.80
CA PHE A 10 22.72 -4.22 1.07
C PHE A 10 24.03 -3.55 1.53
N TYR A 11 23.98 -2.79 2.62
CA TYR A 11 25.14 -2.05 3.12
C TYR A 11 26.29 -3.00 3.47
N GLY A 12 27.46 -2.78 2.87
CA GLY A 12 28.65 -3.62 3.09
C GLY A 12 28.66 -4.97 2.34
N SER A 13 27.62 -5.29 1.58
CA SER A 13 27.61 -6.47 0.70
C SER A 13 28.52 -6.29 -0.51
N ASP A 14 29.02 -7.39 -1.06
CA ASP A 14 29.89 -7.35 -2.24
C ASP A 14 29.14 -6.85 -3.49
N LEU A 15 27.81 -6.99 -3.54
CA LEU A 15 26.92 -6.41 -4.56
C LEU A 15 27.07 -4.88 -4.66
N ILE A 16 27.16 -4.18 -3.52
CA ILE A 16 27.34 -2.73 -3.49
C ILE A 16 28.80 -2.35 -3.74
N LYS A 17 29.76 -3.09 -3.18
CA LYS A 17 31.20 -2.83 -3.41
C LYS A 17 31.60 -3.00 -4.87
N SER A 18 31.02 -3.99 -5.55
CA SER A 18 31.25 -4.27 -6.97
C SER A 18 30.43 -3.39 -7.91
N HIS A 19 29.63 -2.45 -7.38
CA HIS A 19 28.85 -1.47 -8.16
C HIS A 19 27.93 -2.12 -9.22
N VAL A 20 27.40 -3.32 -8.95
CA VAL A 20 26.48 -4.02 -9.86
C VAL A 20 25.11 -3.33 -9.92
N VAL A 21 24.72 -2.64 -8.84
CA VAL A 21 23.50 -1.82 -8.78
C VAL A 21 23.83 -0.40 -9.20
N THR A 22 23.25 0.05 -10.32
CA THR A 22 23.50 1.38 -10.90
C THR A 22 22.58 2.46 -10.32
N ALA A 23 21.40 2.08 -9.84
CA ALA A 23 20.43 3.00 -9.26
C ALA A 23 19.69 2.37 -8.09
N TYR A 24 19.46 3.17 -7.05
CA TYR A 24 18.59 2.82 -5.93
C TYR A 24 17.32 3.66 -6.02
N VAL A 25 16.17 3.00 -6.11
CA VAL A 25 14.85 3.65 -6.22
C VAL A 25 14.05 3.37 -4.95
N PRO A 26 14.09 4.27 -3.94
CA PRO A 26 13.32 4.08 -2.73
C PRO A 26 11.83 4.33 -2.99
N PHE A 27 10.99 3.43 -2.51
CA PHE A 27 9.55 3.60 -2.50
C PHE A 27 9.10 4.24 -1.18
N LEU A 28 8.25 5.26 -1.26
CA LEU A 28 7.71 5.94 -0.09
C LEU A 28 6.51 5.18 0.49
N PRO A 29 6.30 5.25 1.82
CA PRO A 29 5.13 4.66 2.44
C PRO A 29 3.85 5.36 1.97
N LEU A 30 2.74 4.61 1.91
CA LEU A 30 1.49 5.09 1.34
C LEU A 30 0.68 5.89 2.37
N GLN A 31 0.18 7.05 1.97
CA GLN A 31 -0.78 7.83 2.76
C GLN A 31 -2.21 7.31 2.54
N ARG A 32 -3.13 7.73 3.41
CA ARG A 32 -4.58 7.40 3.30
C ARG A 32 -5.15 7.63 1.90
N LYS A 33 -4.81 8.75 1.24
CA LYS A 33 -5.25 9.05 -0.12
C LYS A 33 -4.81 8.01 -1.16
N HIS A 34 -3.61 7.43 -1.02
CA HIS A 34 -3.12 6.39 -1.92
C HIS A 34 -3.85 5.07 -1.66
N VAL A 35 -4.14 4.77 -0.39
CA VAL A 35 -4.89 3.56 -0.02
C VAL A 35 -6.34 3.63 -0.49
N LYS A 36 -6.99 4.81 -0.45
CA LYS A 36 -8.31 5.03 -1.07
C LYS A 36 -8.33 4.61 -2.55
N LEU A 37 -7.30 5.00 -3.31
CA LEU A 37 -7.19 4.60 -4.73
C LEU A 37 -7.07 3.09 -4.90
N CYS A 38 -6.31 2.41 -4.03
CA CYS A 38 -6.24 0.95 -4.05
C CYS A 38 -7.57 0.27 -3.71
N ILE A 39 -8.37 0.86 -2.81
CA ILE A 39 -9.71 0.35 -2.47
C ILE A 39 -10.63 0.51 -3.69
N ASP A 40 -10.64 1.69 -4.31
CA ASP A 40 -11.44 1.96 -5.51
C ASP A 40 -11.09 1.02 -6.67
N ASP A 41 -9.80 0.86 -6.97
CA ASP A 41 -9.31 -0.07 -8.00
C ASP A 41 -9.75 -1.52 -7.71
N GLU A 42 -9.66 -1.97 -6.46
CA GLU A 42 -10.07 -3.32 -6.08
C GLU A 42 -11.60 -3.51 -6.14
N LEU A 43 -12.37 -2.50 -5.77
CA LEU A 43 -13.83 -2.50 -5.91
C LEU A 43 -14.23 -2.59 -7.39
N GLN A 44 -13.58 -1.83 -8.26
CA GLN A 44 -13.79 -1.89 -9.72
C GLN A 44 -13.40 -3.25 -10.29
N ARG A 45 -12.28 -3.81 -9.84
CA ARG A 45 -11.79 -5.13 -10.29
C ARG A 45 -12.73 -6.27 -9.90
N ARG A 46 -13.38 -6.17 -8.72
CA ARG A 46 -14.31 -7.18 -8.22
C ARG A 46 -15.72 -7.01 -8.74
N ASN A 47 -16.14 -5.78 -9.05
CA ASN A 47 -17.53 -5.51 -9.35
C ASN A 47 -17.75 -4.90 -10.73
N LEU A 48 -18.44 -5.68 -11.56
CA LEU A 48 -18.82 -5.46 -12.96
C LEU A 48 -19.89 -4.33 -13.12
N GLY A 49 -19.65 -3.13 -12.59
CA GLY A 49 -20.47 -1.94 -12.87
C GLY A 49 -21.34 -1.41 -11.71
N ARG A 50 -21.06 -1.78 -10.45
CA ARG A 50 -21.70 -1.17 -9.27
C ARG A 50 -20.84 -0.02 -8.76
N SER A 51 -21.44 1.15 -8.53
CA SER A 51 -20.76 2.29 -7.90
C SER A 51 -20.85 2.19 -6.38
N TYR A 52 -19.76 2.54 -5.70
CA TYR A 52 -19.70 2.62 -4.23
C TYR A 52 -19.68 4.06 -3.78
N THR A 53 -20.28 4.36 -2.63
CA THR A 53 -20.20 5.70 -2.04
C THR A 53 -18.83 5.92 -1.40
N GLU A 54 -18.43 7.18 -1.28
CA GLU A 54 -17.20 7.54 -0.56
C GLU A 54 -17.24 7.05 0.90
N GLU A 55 -18.42 7.05 1.52
CA GLU A 55 -18.62 6.55 2.88
C GLU A 55 -18.27 5.06 3.00
N PHE A 56 -18.64 4.24 2.01
CA PHE A 56 -18.28 2.81 2.01
C PHE A 56 -16.76 2.62 1.90
N ILE A 57 -16.11 3.39 1.04
CA ILE A 57 -14.64 3.38 0.90
C ILE A 57 -13.98 3.81 2.21
N ASP A 58 -14.52 4.84 2.88
CA ASP A 58 -13.99 5.34 4.14
C ASP A 58 -14.13 4.33 5.28
N LYS A 59 -15.21 3.55 5.31
CA LYS A 59 -15.34 2.46 6.27
C LYS A 59 -14.29 1.38 6.05
N ILE A 60 -14.02 0.98 4.79
CA ILE A 60 -12.95 0.01 4.50
C ILE A 60 -11.59 0.60 4.89
N LEU A 61 -11.39 1.89 4.66
CA LEU A 61 -10.15 2.58 4.99
C LEU A 61 -9.89 2.63 6.50
N ILE A 62 -10.92 2.76 7.34
CA ILE A 62 -10.78 2.82 8.79
C ILE A 62 -10.34 1.48 9.39
N GLU A 63 -10.68 0.38 8.73
CA GLU A 63 -10.35 -0.98 9.11
C GLU A 63 -8.88 -1.37 8.81
N LEU A 64 -8.14 -0.49 8.15
CA LEU A 64 -6.72 -0.67 7.83
C LEU A 64 -5.84 0.06 8.86
N HIS A 65 -4.64 -0.49 9.08
CA HIS A 65 -3.73 0.05 10.09
C HIS A 65 -2.82 1.14 9.53
N PHE A 66 -2.80 2.30 10.21
CA PHE A 66 -1.98 3.45 9.86
C PHE A 66 -1.16 3.92 11.08
N VAL A 67 0.12 4.18 10.85
CA VAL A 67 1.05 4.73 11.84
C VAL A 67 1.61 6.04 11.29
N ASN A 68 1.56 7.12 12.07
CA ASN A 68 2.05 8.45 11.66
C ASN A 68 1.49 8.92 10.29
N SER A 69 0.19 8.68 10.05
CA SER A 69 -0.52 8.97 8.78
C SER A 69 -0.10 8.15 7.55
N PHE A 70 0.71 7.10 7.73
CA PHE A 70 1.10 6.18 6.67
C PHE A 70 0.58 4.76 6.93
N SER A 71 0.20 4.06 5.87
CA SER A 71 -0.19 2.65 5.93
C SER A 71 1.02 1.80 6.25
N GLU A 72 0.90 0.95 7.27
CA GLU A 72 1.97 0.04 7.68
C GLU A 72 2.22 -1.05 6.62
N THR A 73 1.18 -1.40 5.85
CA THR A 73 1.22 -2.51 4.87
C THR A 73 1.01 -2.05 3.41
N GLY A 74 0.98 -0.75 3.17
CA GLY A 74 0.62 -0.20 1.86
C GLY A 74 -0.78 -0.66 1.45
N CYS A 75 -0.89 -1.24 0.25
CA CYS A 75 -2.15 -1.80 -0.29
C CYS A 75 -2.25 -3.32 -0.15
N LYS A 76 -1.29 -3.97 0.52
CA LYS A 76 -1.21 -5.44 0.60
C LYS A 76 -2.47 -6.08 1.22
N ARG A 77 -3.03 -5.46 2.26
CA ARG A 77 -4.23 -5.98 2.96
C ARG A 77 -5.56 -5.45 2.45
N VAL A 78 -5.53 -4.50 1.49
CA VAL A 78 -6.73 -3.89 0.92
C VAL A 78 -7.61 -4.95 0.25
N PHE A 79 -7.01 -5.86 -0.52
CA PHE A 79 -7.72 -6.94 -1.21
C PHE A 79 -8.61 -7.77 -0.28
N GLU A 80 -8.07 -8.19 0.86
CA GLU A 80 -8.79 -9.04 1.82
C GLU A 80 -9.88 -8.27 2.54
N LYS A 81 -9.61 -7.01 2.90
CA LYS A 81 -10.60 -6.13 3.56
C LYS A 81 -11.75 -5.76 2.64
N VAL A 82 -11.47 -5.45 1.37
CA VAL A 82 -12.51 -5.24 0.36
C VAL A 82 -13.32 -6.52 0.16
N ALA A 83 -12.68 -7.68 0.03
CA ALA A 83 -13.39 -8.96 -0.07
C ALA A 83 -14.38 -9.18 1.08
N PHE A 84 -13.91 -8.94 2.31
CA PHE A 84 -14.71 -9.08 3.52
C PHE A 84 -15.89 -8.09 3.55
N ALA A 85 -15.64 -6.81 3.25
CA ALA A 85 -16.69 -5.80 3.22
C ALA A 85 -17.79 -6.10 2.19
N LEU A 86 -17.42 -6.64 1.03
CA LEU A 86 -18.37 -7.03 -0.02
C LEU A 86 -19.24 -8.23 0.34
N ILE A 87 -18.68 -9.22 1.05
CA ILE A 87 -19.42 -10.40 1.48
C ILE A 87 -20.43 -10.02 2.56
N ASN A 88 -20.04 -9.12 3.46
CA ASN A 88 -20.82 -8.90 4.66
C ASN A 88 -21.89 -7.82 4.52
N GLU A 89 -21.94 -6.99 3.46
CA GLU A 89 -22.83 -5.80 3.33
C GLU A 89 -22.96 -4.92 4.61
N GLU A 90 -22.11 -5.15 5.61
CA GLU A 90 -22.20 -4.64 6.97
C GLU A 90 -21.07 -3.66 7.30
N LEU A 91 -20.41 -3.14 6.26
CA LEU A 91 -19.72 -1.87 6.38
C LEU A 91 -20.64 -0.74 5.97
#